data_AF-A0A523L8W3-F1
#
_entry.id   AF-A0A523L8W3-F1
#
_cell.length_a   1.000
_cell.length_b   1.000
_cell.length_c   1.000
_cell.angle_alpha   90.00
_cell.angle_beta   90.00
_cell.angle_gamma   90.00
#
_symmetry.space_group_name_H-M   'P 1'
#
loop_
_entity.id
_entity.type
_entity.pdbx_description
1 polymer ?
#
loop_
_entity_poly.entity_id
_entity_poly.type
_entity_poly.pdbx_seq_one_letter_code
_entity_poly.pdbx_strand_id
1 'polypeptide(L)'
;MQNYPMSGAYTSGLWLGLVRFLNNPKIPLDTNGVERALRGVAVGRKNHYGSRSERGTRVAALFYSLIESAMLCGVEPRAYLREATLRAARNPGVATLARDFKSAEA
;
A
#
# COMPACT_ATOMS: atom_id res chain seq x y z
N MET A 1 22.36 -29.97 -19.63
CA MET A 1 22.61 -28.81 -18.76
C MET A 1 21.97 -27.60 -19.44
N GLN A 2 20.72 -27.30 -19.12
CA GLN A 2 19.89 -26.35 -19.86
C GLN A 2 20.01 -24.96 -19.24
N ASN A 3 20.40 -23.99 -20.05
CA ASN A 3 20.62 -22.59 -19.70
C ASN A 3 19.38 -21.99 -19.01
N TYR A 4 19.58 -21.23 -17.92
CA TYR A 4 18.61 -20.29 -17.35
C TYR A 4 18.97 -18.84 -17.74
N PRO A 5 18.69 -18.38 -18.98
CA PRO A 5 19.09 -17.05 -19.41
C PRO A 5 18.01 -16.00 -19.11
N MET A 6 17.57 -15.79 -17.86
CA MET A 6 16.58 -14.72 -17.57
C MET A 6 16.74 -14.00 -16.22
N SER A 7 17.47 -14.55 -15.24
CA SER A 7 17.60 -13.92 -13.92
C SER A 7 18.56 -12.73 -13.92
N GLY A 8 19.70 -12.84 -14.61
CA GLY A 8 20.72 -11.79 -14.64
C GLY A 8 20.25 -10.50 -15.31
N ALA A 9 19.54 -10.60 -16.46
CA ALA A 9 19.05 -9.42 -17.16
C ALA A 9 18.01 -8.63 -16.35
N TYR A 10 17.12 -9.32 -15.64
CA TYR A 10 16.11 -8.71 -14.79
C TYR A 10 16.74 -7.94 -13.61
N THR A 11 17.66 -8.57 -12.88
CA THR A 11 18.33 -7.93 -11.74
C THR A 11 19.26 -6.80 -12.18
N SER A 12 19.94 -6.94 -13.32
CA SER A 12 20.76 -5.87 -13.90
C SER A 12 19.95 -4.61 -14.19
N GLY A 13 18.73 -4.74 -14.74
CA GLY A 13 17.85 -3.59 -14.99
C GLY A 13 17.34 -2.89 -13.72
N LEU A 14 17.32 -3.59 -12.59
CA LEU A 14 16.86 -3.08 -11.29
C LEU A 14 18.00 -2.70 -10.35
N TRP A 15 19.26 -2.87 -10.77
CA TRP A 15 20.44 -2.76 -9.90
C TRP A 15 20.48 -1.45 -9.12
N LEU A 16 20.18 -0.32 -9.77
CA LEU A 16 20.15 1.00 -9.14
C LEU A 16 19.18 1.06 -7.93
N GLY A 17 18.05 0.37 -8.02
CA GLY A 17 17.09 0.24 -6.92
C GLY A 17 17.59 -0.70 -5.82
N LEU A 18 18.11 -1.86 -6.22
CA LEU A 18 18.58 -2.91 -5.30
C LEU A 18 19.72 -2.45 -4.40
N VAL A 19 20.60 -1.56 -4.86
CA VAL A 19 21.73 -1.05 -4.05
C VAL A 19 21.44 0.25 -3.29
N ARG A 20 20.22 0.82 -3.39
CA ARG A 20 19.93 2.13 -2.76
C ARG A 20 20.12 2.16 -1.25
N PHE A 21 19.92 1.03 -0.57
CA PHE A 21 20.11 0.93 0.88
C PHE A 21 21.57 1.20 1.30
N LEU A 22 22.57 0.95 0.42
CA LEU A 22 23.98 1.20 0.71
C LEU A 22 24.28 2.69 0.95
N ASN A 23 23.49 3.58 0.34
CA ASN A 23 23.71 5.02 0.39
C ASN A 23 22.59 5.77 1.13
N ASN A 24 21.54 5.08 1.57
CA ASN A 24 20.42 5.69 2.29
C ASN A 24 19.97 4.80 3.45
N PRO A 25 20.32 5.15 4.71
CA PRO A 25 20.01 4.32 5.88
C PRO A 25 18.51 4.26 6.21
N LYS A 26 17.68 5.11 5.59
CA LYS A 26 16.22 5.05 5.75
C LYS A 26 15.58 3.92 4.93
N ILE A 27 16.31 3.32 3.99
CA ILE A 27 15.83 2.23 3.16
C ILE A 27 16.31 0.91 3.78
N PRO A 28 15.40 0.03 4.24
CA PRO A 28 15.78 -1.27 4.76
C PRO A 28 16.46 -2.13 3.68
N LEU A 29 17.36 -3.02 4.11
CA LEU A 29 17.99 -4.01 3.23
C LEU A 29 16.96 -5.01 2.68
N ASP A 30 15.91 -5.29 3.44
CA ASP A 30 14.89 -6.28 3.13
C ASP A 30 13.51 -5.67 2.88
N THR A 31 12.62 -6.46 2.27
CA THR A 31 11.24 -6.08 1.95
C THR A 31 10.24 -6.58 2.99
N ASN A 32 10.67 -7.07 4.16
CA ASN A 32 9.79 -7.75 5.11
C ASN A 32 8.64 -6.86 5.59
N GLY A 33 8.90 -5.56 5.78
CA GLY A 33 7.87 -4.59 6.16
C GLY A 33 6.78 -4.45 5.10
N VAL A 34 7.18 -4.36 3.83
CA VAL A 34 6.26 -4.24 2.69
C VAL A 34 5.46 -5.53 2.51
N GLU A 35 6.12 -6.69 2.57
CA GLU A 35 5.46 -7.99 2.44
C GLU A 35 4.45 -8.24 3.57
N ARG A 36 4.79 -7.84 4.80
CA ARG A 36 3.88 -7.94 5.94
C ARG A 36 2.64 -7.07 5.75
N ALA A 37 2.78 -5.85 5.24
CA ALA A 37 1.65 -4.98 4.91
C ALA A 37 0.76 -5.58 3.80
N LEU A 38 1.36 -6.20 2.77
CA LEU A 38 0.61 -6.84 1.69
C LEU A 38 -0.07 -8.16 2.10
N ARG A 39 0.33 -8.76 3.23
CA ARG A 39 -0.19 -10.05 3.69
C ARG A 39 -1.70 -10.01 3.93
N GLY A 40 -2.23 -8.91 4.47
CA GLY A 40 -3.67 -8.74 4.71
C GLY A 40 -4.48 -8.85 3.41
N VAL A 41 -4.00 -8.18 2.35
CA VAL A 41 -4.60 -8.25 1.01
C VAL A 41 -4.53 -9.66 0.44
N ALA A 42 -3.37 -10.32 0.56
CA ALA A 42 -3.16 -11.67 0.03
C ALA A 42 -4.07 -12.70 0.71
N VAL A 43 -4.23 -12.62 2.03
CA VAL A 43 -5.15 -13.47 2.80
C VAL A 43 -6.61 -13.16 2.45
N GLY A 44 -6.97 -11.87 2.36
CA GLY A 44 -8.32 -11.41 2.05
C GLY A 44 -8.85 -11.96 0.72
N ARG A 45 -7.99 -12.19 -0.28
CA ARG A 45 -8.38 -12.78 -1.58
C ARG A 45 -9.11 -14.11 -1.45
N LYS A 46 -8.84 -14.90 -0.41
CA LYS A 46 -9.59 -16.15 -0.16
C LYS A 46 -11.04 -15.91 0.26
N ASN A 47 -11.34 -14.75 0.84
CA ASN A 47 -12.66 -14.41 1.35
C ASN A 47 -13.54 -13.72 0.30
N HIS A 48 -12.95 -12.88 -0.57
CA HIS A 48 -13.72 -12.09 -1.54
C HIS A 48 -13.43 -12.45 -3.01
N TYR A 49 -12.53 -13.42 -3.27
CA TYR A 49 -12.18 -13.91 -4.62
C TYR A 49 -11.73 -12.83 -5.63
N GLY A 50 -11.20 -11.71 -5.15
CA GLY A 50 -10.70 -10.61 -5.98
C GLY A 50 -11.79 -9.74 -6.61
N SER A 51 -11.41 -8.96 -7.61
CA SER A 51 -12.31 -8.18 -8.46
C SER A 51 -12.42 -8.84 -9.84
N ARG A 52 -13.62 -8.89 -10.41
CA ARG A 52 -13.89 -9.42 -11.77
C ARG A 52 -13.84 -8.34 -12.86
N SER A 53 -13.38 -7.15 -12.52
CA SER A 53 -13.20 -6.05 -13.48
C SER A 53 -11.97 -5.22 -13.13
N GLU A 54 -11.35 -4.61 -14.14
CA GLU A 54 -10.24 -3.70 -13.94
C GLU A 54 -10.63 -2.53 -13.03
N ARG A 55 -11.81 -1.94 -13.25
CA ARG A 55 -12.34 -0.85 -12.42
C ARG A 55 -12.46 -1.27 -10.96
N GLY A 56 -13.03 -2.44 -10.69
CA GLY A 56 -13.13 -2.95 -9.32
C GLY A 56 -11.76 -3.23 -8.68
N THR A 57 -10.77 -3.64 -9.47
CA THR A 57 -9.40 -3.85 -8.98
C THR A 57 -8.76 -2.52 -8.58
N ARG A 58 -8.95 -1.45 -9.38
CA ARG A 58 -8.47 -0.11 -9.03
C ARG A 58 -9.14 0.42 -7.76
N VAL A 59 -10.45 0.22 -7.62
CA VAL A 59 -11.18 0.62 -6.40
C VAL A 59 -10.68 -0.15 -5.18
N ALA A 60 -10.49 -1.46 -5.28
CA ALA A 60 -9.95 -2.27 -4.19
C ALA A 60 -8.54 -1.80 -3.81
N ALA A 61 -7.66 -1.55 -4.78
CA ALA A 61 -6.32 -1.02 -4.54
C ALA A 61 -6.34 0.32 -3.80
N LEU A 62 -7.24 1.24 -4.19
CA LEU A 62 -7.42 2.52 -3.49
C LEU A 62 -7.79 2.30 -2.01
N PHE A 63 -8.76 1.42 -1.73
CA PHE A 63 -9.17 1.15 -0.35
C PHE A 63 -8.05 0.50 0.46
N TYR A 64 -7.32 -0.48 -0.09
CA TYR A 64 -6.18 -1.07 0.61
C TYR A 64 -5.12 -0.02 0.94
N SER A 65 -4.77 0.84 -0.02
CA SER A 65 -3.80 1.92 0.22
C SER A 65 -4.26 2.90 1.30
N LEU A 66 -5.55 3.28 1.31
CA LEU A 66 -6.11 4.18 2.33
C LEU A 66 -6.09 3.56 3.73
N ILE A 67 -6.48 2.28 3.84
CA ILE A 67 -6.52 1.55 5.11
C ILE A 67 -5.11 1.34 5.67
N GLU A 68 -4.17 0.87 4.84
CA GLU A 68 -2.77 0.69 5.24
C GLU A 68 -2.14 2.02 5.65
N SER A 69 -2.43 3.11 4.92
CA SER A 69 -1.93 4.45 5.29
C SER A 69 -2.45 4.90 6.65
N ALA A 70 -3.72 4.61 6.97
CA ALA A 70 -4.29 4.90 8.30
C ALA A 70 -3.59 4.10 9.39
N MET A 71 -3.42 2.79 9.20
CA MET A 71 -2.72 1.93 10.17
C MET A 71 -1.27 2.36 10.39
N LEU A 72 -0.55 2.72 9.33
CA LEU A 72 0.82 3.25 9.41
C LEU A 72 0.91 4.58 10.15
N CYS A 73 -0.15 5.40 10.11
CA CYS A 73 -0.24 6.65 10.87
C CYS A 73 -0.76 6.45 12.30
N GLY A 74 -1.05 5.22 12.74
CA GLY A 74 -1.65 4.95 14.06
C GLY A 74 -3.11 5.39 14.18
N VAL A 75 -3.80 5.57 13.04
CA VAL A 75 -5.19 6.03 12.98
C VAL A 75 -6.12 4.84 12.75
N GLU A 76 -7.24 4.78 13.48
CA GLU A 76 -8.26 3.75 13.28
C GLU A 76 -8.87 3.86 11.86
N PRO A 77 -8.76 2.81 11.00
CA PRO A 77 -9.13 2.91 9.60
C PRO A 77 -10.60 3.25 9.34
N ARG A 78 -11.54 2.74 10.14
CA ARG A 78 -12.97 3.01 9.96
C ARG A 78 -13.30 4.47 10.26
N ALA A 79 -12.75 5.04 11.34
CA ALA A 79 -12.90 6.44 11.69
C ALA A 79 -12.33 7.35 10.60
N TYR A 80 -11.13 7.03 10.10
CA TYR A 80 -10.51 7.75 8.99
C TYR A 80 -11.37 7.71 7.72
N LEU A 81 -11.78 6.53 7.27
CA LEU A 81 -12.58 6.38 6.05
C LEU A 81 -13.92 7.12 6.15
N ARG A 82 -14.58 7.04 7.30
CA ARG A 82 -15.83 7.78 7.55
C ARG A 82 -15.63 9.28 7.40
N GLU A 83 -14.64 9.84 8.06
CA GLU A 83 -14.41 11.29 8.01
C GLU A 83 -13.90 11.75 6.64
N ALA A 84 -12.99 11.00 6.01
CA ALA A 84 -12.50 11.30 4.66
C ALA A 84 -13.66 11.36 3.66
N THR A 85 -14.62 10.42 3.76
CA THR A 85 -15.82 10.40 2.91
C THR A 85 -16.73 11.59 3.19
N LEU A 86 -16.97 11.92 4.46
CA LEU A 86 -17.79 13.07 4.85
C LEU A 86 -17.18 14.40 4.39
N ARG A 87 -15.86 14.56 4.49
CA ARG A 87 -15.14 15.76 4.00
C ARG A 87 -15.22 15.88 2.49
N ALA A 88 -15.00 14.79 1.76
CA ALA A 88 -15.11 14.78 0.30
C ALA A 88 -16.53 15.11 -0.18
N ALA A 89 -17.57 14.66 0.55
CA ALA A 89 -18.96 14.98 0.24
C ALA A 89 -19.29 16.46 0.50
N ARG A 90 -18.75 17.05 1.58
CA ARG A 90 -18.95 18.48 1.91
C ARG A 90 -18.16 19.41 1.00
N ASN A 91 -16.94 19.01 0.60
CA ASN A 91 -16.06 19.81 -0.24
C ASN A 91 -15.39 18.91 -1.31
N PRO A 92 -16.05 18.74 -2.47
CA PRO A 92 -15.52 17.93 -3.56
C PRO A 92 -14.11 18.39 -3.99
N GLY A 93 -13.19 17.44 -4.16
CA GLY A 93 -11.80 17.72 -4.55
C GLY A 93 -10.82 17.85 -3.38
N VAL A 94 -11.30 17.88 -2.13
CA VAL A 94 -10.41 17.86 -0.95
C VAL A 94 -9.92 16.44 -0.67
N ALA A 95 -8.59 16.27 -0.62
CA ALA A 95 -7.96 15.05 -0.13
C ALA A 95 -7.75 15.13 1.38
N THR A 96 -8.30 14.19 2.13
CA THR A 96 -8.00 14.03 3.56
C THR A 96 -6.93 12.97 3.72
N LEU A 97 -5.74 13.32 4.20
CA LEU A 97 -4.68 12.35 4.44
C LEU A 97 -4.80 11.78 5.86
N ALA A 98 -4.45 10.51 6.02
CA ALA A 98 -4.47 9.85 7.33
C ALA A 98 -3.59 10.56 8.37
N ARG A 99 -2.41 11.08 7.97
CA ARG A 99 -1.53 11.86 8.86
C ARG A 99 -2.13 13.18 9.37
N ASP A 100 -3.10 13.73 8.64
CA ASP A 100 -3.78 14.99 9.02
C ASP A 100 -4.99 14.70 9.92
N PHE A 101 -5.28 13.42 10.16
CA PHE A 101 -6.32 12.96 11.06
C PHE A 101 -5.78 12.97 12.50
N LYS A 102 -5.92 14.09 13.19
CA LYS A 102 -5.89 14.08 14.66
C LYS A 102 -7.16 13.37 15.11
N SER A 103 -7.05 12.25 15.81
CA SER A 103 -8.18 11.66 16.52
C SER A 103 -8.78 12.74 17.42
N ALA A 104 -9.94 13.28 17.01
CA ALA A 104 -10.79 13.98 17.94
C ALA A 104 -11.27 12.90 18.92
N GLU A 105 -10.62 12.86 20.09
CA GLU A 105 -11.06 12.23 21.34
C GLU A 105 -11.40 10.73 21.28
N ALA A 106 -10.62 9.96 22.02
CA ALA A 106 -11.10 8.83 22.81
C ALA A 106 -10.31 8.80 24.12
#